data_AF-G7P6P9-F1
#
_entry.id   AF-G7P6P9-F1
#
_cell.length_a   1.000
_cell.length_b   1.000
_cell.length_c   1.000
_cell.angle_alpha   90.00
_cell.angle_beta   90.00
_cell.angle_gamma   90.00
#
_symmetry.space_group_name_H-M   'P 1'
#
loop_
_entity.id
_entity.type
_entity.pdbx_description
1 polymer ?
#
loop_
_entity_poly.entity_id
_entity_poly.type
_entity_poly.pdbx_seq_one_letter_code
_entity_poly.pdbx_strand_id
1 'polypeptide(L)'
;VCGIQEAAENYRKLFQEILNTSREKLEAAKSILTDEQERMAMIQEEEQNFKKMIESEYSMRLRLLDEECELNLQRQQECTSDLNLREGLLNQVIQLATELEEMFQEMLQRLSHVGRENMKKLKESEARVSEQICSLQKLTTELEKKCGEDALALLKNAKYSLERSKSLLLERLEPAHIIDLSLCHIRGFSSMFRVLQRHLTLDPETAHPCLALSEDLRTVKLRHGQQDGAGDPGRLDFSAMVLAAESFTSGRHYWEVDVEKATRWQVGIFHGSADTKGSTARASGEKVLLTGSVMGTEWTLWVFPPLKRLFLKKKLDTVGIFLDYEHGQISFYNVTETSLIYSFSHCAFQGALRPVFSLCIPNGDTSPDSLTISPQHGPSCDAAVSP
;
A
#
# COMPACT_ATOMS: atom_id res chain seq x y z
N VAL A 1 58.43 -31.52 22.20
CA VAL A 1 57.80 -30.28 22.71
C VAL A 1 57.33 -29.35 21.57
N CYS A 2 58.11 -29.15 20.51
CA CYS A 2 57.74 -28.24 19.39
C CYS A 2 56.37 -28.56 18.72
N GLY A 3 56.09 -29.83 18.38
CA GLY A 3 54.88 -30.19 17.64
C GLY A 3 53.55 -30.06 18.40
N ILE A 4 53.54 -30.16 19.73
CA ILE A 4 52.33 -29.96 20.54
C ILE A 4 51.94 -28.48 20.54
N GLN A 5 52.94 -27.60 20.69
CA GLN A 5 52.71 -26.17 20.69
C GLN A 5 52.21 -25.69 19.32
N GLU A 6 52.83 -26.18 18.24
CA GLU A 6 52.41 -25.85 16.87
C GLU A 6 50.99 -26.33 16.57
N ALA A 7 50.65 -27.56 16.95
CA ALA A 7 49.29 -28.09 16.79
C ALA A 7 48.25 -27.27 17.59
N ALA A 8 48.59 -26.88 18.83
CA ALA A 8 47.72 -26.05 19.66
C ALA A 8 47.51 -24.65 19.05
N GLU A 9 48.55 -24.04 18.49
CA GLU A 9 48.47 -22.74 17.82
C GLU A 9 47.54 -22.80 16.59
N ASN A 10 47.62 -23.88 15.80
CA ASN A 10 46.74 -24.09 14.64
C ASN A 10 45.27 -24.23 15.05
N TYR A 11 44.97 -25.04 16.07
CA TYR A 11 43.60 -25.15 16.59
C TYR A 11 43.10 -23.85 17.22
N ARG A 12 43.97 -23.09 17.91
CA ARG A 12 43.62 -21.79 18.47
C ARG A 12 43.17 -20.81 17.39
N LYS A 13 43.88 -20.75 16.25
CA LYS A 13 43.46 -19.93 15.10
C LYS A 13 42.09 -20.35 14.57
N LEU A 14 41.86 -21.66 14.40
CA LEU A 14 40.56 -22.17 13.95
C LEU A 14 39.42 -21.87 14.92
N PHE A 15 39.65 -22.01 16.23
CA PHE A 15 38.65 -21.65 17.24
C PHE A 15 38.38 -20.15 17.25
N GLN A 16 39.40 -19.32 17.06
CA GLN A 16 39.24 -17.87 17.00
C GLN A 16 38.43 -17.44 15.76
N GLU A 17 38.64 -18.08 14.62
CA GLU A 17 37.86 -17.85 13.40
C GLU A 17 36.38 -18.21 13.62
N ILE A 18 36.10 -19.41 14.13
CA ILE A 18 34.73 -19.84 14.46
C ILE A 18 34.10 -18.94 15.52
N LEU A 19 34.86 -18.50 16.52
CA LEU A 19 34.38 -17.58 17.55
C LEU A 19 33.92 -16.25 16.95
N ASN A 20 34.67 -15.69 15.99
CA ASN A 20 34.27 -14.48 15.30
C ASN A 20 32.99 -14.70 14.49
N THR A 21 32.90 -15.78 13.71
CA THR A 21 31.69 -16.14 12.97
C THR A 21 30.48 -16.36 13.90
N SER A 22 30.69 -16.97 15.07
CA SER A 22 29.65 -17.17 16.08
C SER A 22 29.11 -15.84 16.61
N ARG A 23 29.99 -14.86 16.84
CA ARG A 23 29.58 -13.51 17.28
C ARG A 23 28.79 -12.78 16.20
N GLU A 24 29.24 -12.81 14.95
CA GLU A 24 28.51 -12.22 13.82
C GLU A 24 27.10 -12.84 13.68
N LYS A 25 27.01 -14.17 13.75
CA LYS A 25 25.75 -14.89 13.68
C LYS A 25 24.83 -14.59 14.88
N LEU A 26 25.41 -14.42 16.07
CA LEU A 26 24.67 -14.03 17.27
C LEU A 26 24.06 -12.64 17.12
N GLU A 27 24.80 -11.66 16.60
CA GLU A 27 24.27 -10.32 16.34
C GLU A 27 23.18 -10.34 15.26
N ALA A 28 23.36 -11.11 14.19
CA ALA A 28 22.32 -11.31 13.17
C ALA A 28 21.05 -11.92 13.78
N ALA A 29 21.17 -12.93 14.66
CA ALA A 29 20.03 -13.54 15.34
C ALA A 29 19.29 -12.55 16.26
N LYS A 30 20.02 -11.72 17.03
CA LYS A 30 19.43 -10.65 17.85
C LYS A 30 18.70 -9.61 17.01
N SER A 31 19.27 -9.25 15.86
CA SER A 31 18.62 -8.33 14.91
C SER A 31 17.30 -8.90 14.40
N ILE A 32 17.26 -10.18 14.02
CA ILE A 32 16.03 -10.86 13.60
C ILE A 32 15.02 -10.92 14.75
N LEU A 33 15.45 -11.24 15.97
CA LEU A 33 14.55 -11.27 17.12
C LEU A 33 13.86 -9.92 17.34
N THR A 34 14.61 -8.83 17.24
CA THR A 34 14.09 -7.46 17.39
C THR A 34 13.10 -7.13 16.27
N ASP A 35 13.44 -7.43 15.01
CA ASP A 35 12.55 -7.24 13.85
C ASP A 35 11.24 -8.02 13.98
N GLU A 36 11.29 -9.29 14.41
CA GLU A 36 10.09 -10.12 14.63
C GLU A 36 9.17 -9.52 15.71
N GLN A 37 9.75 -8.94 16.77
CA GLN A 37 8.99 -8.27 17.83
C GLN A 37 8.34 -6.96 17.35
N GLU A 38 9.06 -6.15 16.58
CA GLU A 38 8.52 -4.96 15.94
C GLU A 38 7.41 -5.30 14.95
N ARG A 39 7.59 -6.36 14.16
CA ARG A 39 6.59 -6.87 13.21
C ARG A 39 5.33 -7.38 13.90
N MET A 40 5.43 -7.96 15.11
CA MET A 40 4.25 -8.32 15.88
C MET A 40 3.40 -7.10 16.26
N ALA A 41 4.04 -6.02 16.71
CA ALA A 41 3.35 -4.77 17.02
C ALA A 41 2.73 -4.14 15.76
N MET A 42 3.50 -4.09 14.67
CA MET A 42 3.01 -3.56 13.39
C MET A 42 1.79 -4.33 12.87
N ILE A 43 1.80 -5.67 12.89
CA ILE A 43 0.67 -6.47 12.41
C ILE A 43 -0.60 -6.23 13.23
N GLN A 44 -0.48 -6.08 14.55
CA GLN A 44 -1.64 -5.77 15.40
C GLN A 44 -2.24 -4.41 15.05
N GLU A 45 -1.39 -3.39 14.87
CA GLU A 45 -1.83 -2.06 14.47
C GLU A 45 -2.45 -2.07 13.06
N GLU A 46 -1.81 -2.75 12.11
CA GLU A 46 -2.31 -2.88 10.75
C GLU A 46 -3.65 -3.62 10.68
N GLU A 47 -3.83 -4.71 11.43
CA GLU A 47 -5.10 -5.44 11.53
C GLU A 47 -6.20 -4.49 12.02
N GLN A 48 -5.94 -3.69 13.05
CA GLN A 48 -6.91 -2.72 13.55
C GLN A 48 -7.22 -1.60 12.55
N ASN A 49 -6.22 -1.14 11.80
CA ASN A 49 -6.39 -0.13 10.76
C ASN A 49 -7.21 -0.67 9.57
N PHE A 50 -6.91 -1.89 9.09
CA PHE A 50 -7.70 -2.54 8.06
C PHE A 50 -9.13 -2.84 8.51
N LYS A 51 -9.33 -3.22 9.78
CA LYS A 51 -10.66 -3.39 10.34
C LYS A 51 -11.50 -2.12 10.23
N LYS A 52 -10.95 -0.98 10.68
CA LYS A 52 -11.61 0.34 10.58
C LYS A 52 -11.88 0.74 9.12
N MET A 53 -10.95 0.44 8.22
CA MET A 53 -11.13 0.69 6.79
C MET A 53 -12.29 -0.12 6.22
N ILE A 54 -12.37 -1.42 6.53
CA ILE A 54 -13.47 -2.30 6.10
C ILE A 54 -14.79 -1.75 6.66
N GLU A 55 -14.86 -1.46 7.96
CA GLU A 55 -16.04 -0.89 8.61
C GLU A 55 -16.51 0.40 7.93
N SER A 56 -15.58 1.32 7.63
CA SER A 56 -15.87 2.58 6.95
C SER A 56 -16.37 2.38 5.52
N GLU A 57 -15.75 1.48 4.75
CA GLU A 57 -16.13 1.18 3.37
C GLU A 57 -17.55 0.58 3.31
N TYR A 58 -17.85 -0.40 4.15
CA TYR A 58 -19.18 -1.03 4.17
C TYR A 58 -20.26 -0.09 4.72
N SER A 59 -19.94 0.73 5.72
CA SER A 59 -20.83 1.78 6.20
C SER A 59 -21.16 2.78 5.09
N MET A 60 -20.17 3.16 4.27
CA MET A 60 -20.40 4.03 3.12
C MET A 60 -21.28 3.36 2.06
N ARG A 61 -21.03 2.10 1.73
CA ARG A 61 -21.84 1.35 0.76
C ARG A 61 -23.30 1.22 1.19
N LEU A 62 -23.55 0.97 2.47
CA LEU A 62 -24.91 0.95 3.03
C LEU A 62 -25.60 2.31 2.85
N ARG A 63 -24.93 3.42 3.18
CA ARG A 63 -25.48 4.77 2.97
C ARG A 63 -25.80 5.05 1.50
N LEU A 64 -24.90 4.67 0.59
CA LEU A 64 -25.15 4.84 -0.84
C LEU A 64 -26.32 3.98 -1.33
N LEU A 65 -26.47 2.76 -0.81
CA LEU A 65 -27.61 1.91 -1.11
C LEU A 65 -28.91 2.56 -0.63
N ASP A 66 -28.96 3.03 0.63
CA ASP A 66 -30.13 3.71 1.19
C ASP A 66 -30.53 4.94 0.35
N GLU A 67 -29.56 5.76 -0.04
CA GLU A 67 -29.78 6.92 -0.91
C GLU A 67 -30.28 6.54 -2.31
N GLU A 68 -29.74 5.47 -2.90
CA GLU A 68 -30.22 4.93 -4.17
C GLU A 68 -31.68 4.49 -4.08
N CYS A 69 -32.08 3.90 -2.94
CA CYS A 69 -33.46 3.50 -2.68
C CYS A 69 -34.39 4.71 -2.63
N GLU A 70 -34.00 5.75 -1.89
CA GLU A 70 -34.78 6.99 -1.79
C GLU A 70 -34.95 7.67 -3.16
N LEU A 71 -33.87 7.75 -3.94
CA LEU A 71 -33.93 8.30 -5.31
C LEU A 71 -34.85 7.47 -6.21
N ASN A 72 -34.77 6.14 -6.14
CA ASN A 72 -35.64 5.25 -6.90
C ASN A 72 -37.11 5.40 -6.51
N LEU A 73 -37.40 5.53 -5.21
CA LEU A 73 -38.76 5.75 -4.70
C LEU A 73 -39.31 7.11 -5.14
N GLN A 74 -38.51 8.17 -5.09
CA GLN A 74 -38.92 9.51 -5.53
C GLN A 74 -39.27 9.55 -7.02
N ARG A 75 -38.42 8.97 -7.89
CA ARG A 75 -38.70 8.87 -9.35
C ARG A 75 -40.00 8.12 -9.65
N GLN A 76 -40.41 7.20 -8.77
CA GLN A 76 -41.62 6.38 -8.95
C GLN A 76 -42.87 7.02 -8.34
N GLN A 77 -42.76 7.92 -7.37
CA GLN A 77 -43.91 8.70 -6.89
C GLN A 77 -44.50 9.62 -7.98
N GLU A 78 -43.70 9.99 -8.98
CA GLU A 78 -44.16 10.71 -10.18
C GLU A 78 -44.89 9.80 -11.19
N CYS A 79 -44.82 8.47 -11.05
CA CYS A 79 -45.38 7.48 -11.98
C CYS A 79 -46.18 6.37 -11.26
N THR A 80 -47.40 6.70 -10.83
CA THR A 80 -48.54 5.80 -10.51
C THR A 80 -48.44 4.74 -9.39
N SER A 81 -49.63 4.47 -8.82
CA SER A 81 -49.98 3.72 -7.62
C SER A 81 -49.79 2.18 -7.66
N ASP A 82 -48.67 1.65 -8.17
CA ASP A 82 -48.46 0.19 -8.21
C ASP A 82 -47.74 -0.34 -6.96
N LEU A 83 -48.52 -0.88 -6.02
CA LEU A 83 -48.03 -1.46 -4.76
C LEU A 83 -47.11 -2.68 -4.98
N ASN A 84 -47.33 -3.47 -6.03
CA ASN A 84 -46.55 -4.69 -6.29
C ASN A 84 -45.12 -4.36 -6.74
N LEU A 85 -44.95 -3.30 -7.53
CA LEU A 85 -43.64 -2.82 -7.97
C LEU A 85 -42.82 -2.29 -6.79
N ARG A 86 -43.47 -1.56 -5.86
CA ARG A 86 -42.85 -1.03 -4.64
C ARG A 86 -42.38 -2.15 -3.71
N GLU A 87 -43.18 -3.20 -3.55
CA GLU A 87 -42.80 -4.39 -2.78
C GLU A 87 -41.60 -5.11 -3.43
N GLY A 88 -41.57 -5.22 -4.77
CA GLY A 88 -40.44 -5.78 -5.51
C GLY A 88 -39.13 -5.00 -5.31
N LEU A 89 -39.18 -3.66 -5.38
CA LEU A 89 -38.02 -2.80 -5.12
C LEU A 89 -37.52 -2.96 -3.68
N LEU A 90 -38.44 -2.94 -2.70
CA LEU A 90 -38.07 -3.11 -1.29
C LEU A 90 -37.40 -4.47 -1.04
N ASN A 91 -37.92 -5.55 -1.63
CA ASN A 91 -37.32 -6.88 -1.53
C ASN A 91 -35.92 -6.93 -2.15
N GLN A 92 -35.71 -6.28 -3.30
CA GLN A 92 -34.39 -6.18 -3.92
C GLN A 92 -33.39 -5.44 -3.03
N VAL A 93 -33.82 -4.37 -2.36
CA VAL A 93 -32.98 -3.59 -1.44
C VAL A 93 -32.62 -4.40 -0.21
N ILE A 94 -33.60 -5.08 0.40
CA ILE A 94 -33.35 -5.97 1.55
C ILE A 94 -32.35 -7.06 1.18
N GLN A 95 -32.49 -7.63 -0.02
CA GLN A 95 -31.55 -8.63 -0.53
C GLN A 95 -30.13 -8.05 -0.66
N LEU A 96 -29.96 -6.91 -1.33
CA LEU A 96 -28.65 -6.28 -1.52
C LEU A 96 -28.01 -5.87 -0.18
N ALA A 97 -28.80 -5.35 0.76
CA ALA A 97 -28.31 -5.00 2.09
C ALA A 97 -27.85 -6.24 2.87
N THR A 98 -28.59 -7.35 2.75
CA THR A 98 -28.22 -8.63 3.38
C THR A 98 -26.93 -9.20 2.77
N GLU A 99 -26.82 -9.21 1.44
CA GLU A 99 -25.61 -9.64 0.73
C GLU A 99 -24.39 -8.79 1.14
N LEU A 100 -24.59 -7.47 1.28
CA LEU A 100 -23.53 -6.54 1.69
C LEU A 100 -23.08 -6.81 3.15
N GLU A 101 -24.01 -7.08 4.06
CA GLU A 101 -23.71 -7.46 5.45
C GLU A 101 -22.98 -8.81 5.53
N GLU A 102 -23.39 -9.80 4.74
CA GLU A 102 -22.69 -11.09 4.67
C GLU A 102 -21.25 -10.93 4.18
N MET A 103 -21.05 -10.15 3.11
CA MET A 103 -19.71 -9.83 2.60
C MET A 103 -18.86 -9.06 3.64
N PHE A 104 -19.47 -8.16 4.41
CA PHE A 104 -18.80 -7.43 5.49
C PHE A 104 -18.28 -8.39 6.56
N GLN A 105 -19.14 -9.30 7.03
CA GLN A 105 -18.78 -10.29 8.04
C GLN A 105 -17.71 -11.26 7.54
N GLU A 106 -17.82 -11.74 6.30
CA GLU A 106 -16.79 -12.60 5.67
C GLU A 106 -15.44 -11.89 5.62
N MET A 107 -15.42 -10.60 5.25
CA MET A 107 -14.19 -9.82 5.17
C MET A 107 -13.52 -9.66 6.54
N LEU A 108 -14.29 -9.37 7.59
CA LEU A 108 -13.78 -9.27 8.96
C LEU A 108 -13.22 -10.61 9.46
N GLN A 109 -13.92 -11.72 9.16
CA GLN A 109 -13.44 -13.06 9.52
C GLN A 109 -12.12 -13.39 8.82
N ARG A 110 -12.02 -13.07 7.53
CA ARG A 110 -10.81 -13.29 6.74
C ARG A 110 -9.64 -12.45 7.25
N LEU A 111 -9.85 -11.17 7.54
CA LEU A 111 -8.82 -10.30 8.13
C LEU A 111 -8.32 -10.89 9.46
N SER A 112 -9.24 -11.25 10.35
CA SER A 112 -8.90 -11.79 11.66
C SER A 112 -8.18 -13.15 11.57
N HIS A 113 -8.53 -13.97 10.58
CA HIS A 113 -7.83 -15.23 10.31
C HIS A 113 -6.37 -14.98 9.90
N VAL A 114 -6.14 -14.10 8.91
CA VAL A 114 -4.79 -13.77 8.43
C VAL A 114 -3.95 -13.13 9.54
N GLY A 115 -4.53 -12.21 10.32
CA GLY A 115 -3.88 -11.60 11.48
C GLY A 115 -3.40 -12.64 12.50
N ARG A 116 -4.27 -13.60 12.86
CA ARG A 116 -3.91 -14.71 13.76
C ARG A 116 -2.83 -15.62 13.18
N GLU A 117 -2.91 -15.97 11.89
CA GLU A 117 -1.89 -16.81 11.24
C GLU A 117 -0.52 -16.14 11.23
N ASN A 118 -0.47 -14.84 10.89
CA ASN A 118 0.76 -14.07 10.92
C ASN A 118 1.36 -13.97 12.31
N MET A 119 0.53 -13.65 13.31
CA MET A 119 0.95 -13.58 14.71
C MET A 119 1.51 -14.92 15.20
N LYS A 120 0.88 -16.04 14.80
CA LYS A 120 1.38 -17.38 15.12
C LYS A 120 2.77 -17.62 14.50
N LYS A 121 2.95 -17.31 13.21
CA LYS A 121 4.24 -17.49 12.50
C LYS A 121 5.35 -16.65 13.11
N LEU A 122 5.07 -15.39 13.48
CA LEU A 122 6.03 -14.50 14.14
C LEU A 122 6.44 -15.07 15.52
N LYS A 123 5.47 -15.48 16.35
CA LYS A 123 5.76 -16.08 17.68
C LYS A 123 6.55 -17.38 17.59
N GLU A 124 6.22 -18.24 16.63
CA GLU A 124 7.01 -19.45 16.38
C GLU A 124 8.44 -19.10 15.95
N SER A 125 8.65 -18.02 15.18
CA SER A 125 9.99 -17.55 14.80
C SER A 125 10.74 -16.94 15.97
N GLU A 126 10.09 -16.12 16.78
CA GLU A 126 10.65 -15.52 17.99
C GLU A 126 11.19 -16.61 18.91
N ALA A 127 10.42 -17.67 19.14
CA ALA A 127 10.82 -18.80 19.96
C ALA A 127 12.04 -19.54 19.38
N ARG A 128 12.02 -19.86 18.07
CA ARG A 128 13.15 -20.51 17.39
C ARG A 128 14.43 -19.66 17.44
N VAL A 129 14.34 -18.37 17.14
CA VAL A 129 15.49 -17.47 17.13
C VAL A 129 16.03 -17.27 18.55
N SER A 130 15.17 -17.19 19.55
CA SER A 130 15.57 -17.12 20.97
C SER A 130 16.36 -18.34 21.42
N GLU A 131 15.94 -19.55 21.00
CA GLU A 131 16.67 -20.78 21.27
C GLU A 131 18.04 -20.82 20.58
N GLN A 132 18.11 -20.36 19.33
CA GLN A 132 19.38 -20.24 18.60
C GLN A 132 20.32 -19.21 19.26
N ILE A 133 19.81 -18.07 19.71
CA ILE A 133 20.59 -17.08 20.48
C ILE A 133 21.18 -17.73 21.72
N CYS A 134 20.39 -18.47 22.50
CA CYS A 134 20.88 -19.18 23.69
C CYS A 134 21.98 -20.20 23.34
N SER A 135 21.82 -20.92 22.24
CA SER A 135 22.80 -21.91 21.76
C SER A 135 24.10 -21.25 21.28
N LEU A 136 24.01 -20.14 20.55
CA LEU A 136 25.16 -19.36 20.08
C LEU A 136 25.90 -18.66 21.22
N GLN A 137 25.18 -18.17 22.24
CA GLN A 137 25.79 -17.62 23.45
C GLN A 137 26.61 -18.68 24.19
N LYS A 138 26.04 -19.87 24.41
CA LYS A 138 26.76 -21.01 25.00
C LYS A 138 28.00 -21.35 24.18
N LEU A 139 27.86 -21.49 22.87
CA LEU A 139 28.97 -21.78 21.96
C LEU A 139 30.08 -20.72 22.04
N THR A 140 29.70 -19.44 22.06
CA THR A 140 30.63 -18.31 22.17
C THR A 140 31.43 -18.40 23.47
N THR A 141 30.78 -18.63 24.61
CA THR A 141 31.47 -18.79 25.90
C THR A 141 32.38 -20.02 25.95
N GLU A 142 31.98 -21.13 25.33
CA GLU A 142 32.79 -22.35 25.25
C GLU A 142 34.04 -22.13 24.39
N LEU A 143 33.91 -21.43 23.26
CA LEU A 143 35.02 -21.10 22.37
C LEU A 143 35.98 -20.08 22.99
N GLU A 144 35.48 -19.07 23.67
CA GLU A 144 36.30 -18.10 24.42
C GLU A 144 37.16 -18.80 25.48
N LYS A 145 36.53 -19.70 26.25
CA LYS A 145 37.25 -20.53 27.22
C LYS A 145 38.32 -21.38 26.54
N LYS A 146 37.97 -22.08 25.44
CA LYS A 146 38.88 -22.94 24.69
C LYS A 146 40.08 -22.19 24.11
N CYS A 147 39.88 -20.97 23.60
CA CYS A 147 40.97 -20.12 23.10
C CYS A 147 41.98 -19.73 24.21
N GLY A 148 41.52 -19.61 25.46
CA GLY A 148 42.33 -19.27 26.63
C GLY A 148 43.00 -20.46 27.34
N GLU A 149 42.75 -21.70 26.92
CA GLU A 149 43.34 -22.90 27.52
C GLU A 149 44.84 -23.08 27.14
N ASP A 150 45.59 -23.77 28.01
CA ASP A 150 46.95 -24.21 27.69
C ASP A 150 46.97 -25.25 26.55
N ALA A 151 48.15 -25.51 25.98
CA ALA A 151 48.29 -26.33 24.79
C ALA A 151 47.72 -27.75 24.94
N LEU A 152 47.85 -28.40 26.11
CA LEU A 152 47.34 -29.76 26.32
C LEU A 152 45.82 -29.76 26.53
N ALA A 153 45.31 -28.82 27.32
CA ALA A 153 43.87 -28.67 27.56
C ALA A 153 43.11 -28.30 26.27
N LEU A 154 43.64 -27.38 25.46
CA LEU A 154 43.05 -26.95 24.20
C LEU A 154 42.92 -28.13 23.22
N LEU A 155 43.99 -28.92 23.05
CA LEU A 155 44.03 -30.07 22.15
C LEU A 155 43.09 -31.21 22.57
N LYS A 156 42.72 -31.30 23.86
CA LYS A 156 41.78 -32.30 24.35
C LYS A 156 40.41 -32.10 23.69
N ASN A 157 40.01 -33.07 22.87
CA ASN A 157 38.77 -33.09 22.09
C ASN A 157 38.62 -31.95 21.07
N ALA A 158 39.72 -31.30 20.65
CA ALA A 158 39.67 -30.11 19.80
C ALA A 158 38.92 -30.34 18.48
N LYS A 159 39.17 -31.47 17.82
CA LYS A 159 38.47 -31.85 16.57
C LYS A 159 36.96 -31.95 16.76
N TYR A 160 36.51 -32.64 17.82
CA TYR A 160 35.09 -32.80 18.12
C TYR A 160 34.44 -31.44 18.44
N SER A 161 35.09 -30.62 19.26
CA SER A 161 34.61 -29.27 19.56
C SER A 161 34.49 -28.42 18.29
N LEU A 162 35.46 -28.51 17.38
CA LEU A 162 35.45 -27.78 16.11
C LEU A 162 34.29 -28.22 15.21
N GLU A 163 34.10 -29.54 15.03
CA GLU A 163 33.02 -30.11 14.21
C GLU A 163 31.64 -29.73 14.77
N ARG A 164 31.44 -29.88 16.08
CA ARG A 164 30.18 -29.47 16.74
C ARG A 164 29.90 -27.97 16.55
N SER A 165 30.92 -27.13 16.68
CA SER A 165 30.78 -25.68 16.50
C SER A 165 30.38 -25.32 15.08
N LYS A 166 31.03 -25.93 14.09
CA LYS A 166 30.69 -25.74 12.66
C LYS A 166 29.25 -26.16 12.36
N SER A 167 28.81 -27.31 12.89
CA SER A 167 27.43 -27.79 12.69
C SER A 167 26.38 -26.80 13.20
N LEU A 168 26.58 -26.21 14.38
CA LEU A 168 25.68 -25.17 14.92
C LEU A 168 25.68 -23.88 14.08
N LEU A 169 26.84 -23.51 13.51
CA LEU A 169 26.95 -22.34 12.64
C LEU A 169 26.31 -22.54 11.25
N LEU A 170 26.08 -23.78 10.80
CA LEU A 170 25.39 -24.06 9.54
C LEU A 170 23.87 -23.88 9.60
N GLU A 171 23.28 -23.83 10.78
CA GLU A 171 21.84 -23.64 10.93
C GLU A 171 21.38 -22.29 10.35
N ARG A 172 20.34 -22.27 9.52
CA ARG A 172 19.94 -21.02 8.85
C ARG A 172 19.15 -20.11 9.79
N LEU A 173 19.43 -18.82 9.66
CA LEU A 173 18.65 -17.73 10.24
C LEU A 173 17.70 -17.21 9.15
N GLU A 174 16.42 -17.54 9.26
CA GLU A 174 15.40 -17.09 8.31
C GLU A 174 14.27 -16.39 9.08
N PRO A 175 13.94 -15.12 8.74
CA PRO A 175 12.77 -14.43 9.27
C PRO A 175 11.46 -15.16 8.94
N ALA A 176 10.42 -14.90 9.70
CA ALA A 176 9.10 -15.44 9.44
C ALA A 176 8.53 -14.88 8.13
N HIS A 177 7.89 -15.74 7.34
CA HIS A 177 7.17 -15.34 6.14
C HIS A 177 5.70 -15.07 6.49
N ILE A 178 5.34 -13.80 6.58
CA ILE A 178 3.95 -13.35 6.84
C ILE A 178 3.18 -13.10 5.55
N ILE A 179 1.86 -13.15 5.64
CA ILE A 179 0.93 -12.84 4.56
C ILE A 179 0.55 -11.37 4.66
N ASP A 180 0.59 -10.64 3.55
CA ASP A 180 0.17 -9.23 3.57
C ASP A 180 -1.34 -9.09 3.80
N LEU A 181 -1.74 -8.23 4.74
CA LEU A 181 -3.15 -8.01 5.10
C LEU A 181 -3.94 -7.32 3.97
N SER A 182 -3.28 -6.56 3.08
CA SER A 182 -3.90 -5.90 1.92
C SER A 182 -4.40 -6.89 0.86
N LEU A 183 -4.12 -8.19 1.00
CA LEU A 183 -4.70 -9.24 0.17
C LEU A 183 -6.18 -9.53 0.52
N CYS A 184 -6.69 -8.95 1.61
CA CYS A 184 -8.12 -8.92 1.95
C CYS A 184 -8.85 -7.91 1.06
N HIS A 185 -9.01 -8.25 -0.23
CA HIS A 185 -9.64 -7.37 -1.21
C HIS A 185 -11.16 -7.28 -1.01
N ILE A 186 -11.65 -6.06 -0.76
CA ILE A 186 -13.09 -5.77 -0.84
C ILE A 186 -13.47 -5.65 -2.32
N ARG A 187 -14.38 -6.52 -2.77
CA ARG A 187 -14.86 -6.55 -4.16
C ARG A 187 -16.18 -5.81 -4.31
N GLY A 188 -16.53 -5.49 -5.55
CA GLY A 188 -17.76 -4.81 -5.91
C GLY A 188 -17.65 -3.30 -5.77
N PHE A 189 -18.42 -2.60 -6.60
CA PHE A 189 -18.61 -1.14 -6.60
C PHE A 189 -20.06 -0.82 -6.28
N SER A 190 -20.29 0.38 -5.75
CA SER A 190 -21.65 0.92 -5.67
C SER A 190 -22.10 1.38 -7.06
N SER A 191 -23.34 1.04 -7.43
CA SER A 191 -24.04 1.58 -8.61
C SER A 191 -24.06 3.11 -8.61
N MET A 192 -24.13 3.72 -7.43
CA MET A 192 -24.15 5.17 -7.25
C MET A 192 -22.91 5.89 -7.78
N PHE A 193 -21.76 5.21 -7.97
CA PHE A 193 -20.57 5.85 -8.54
C PHE A 193 -20.81 6.44 -9.93
N ARG A 194 -21.73 5.87 -10.72
CA ARG A 194 -22.11 6.43 -12.04
C ARG A 194 -22.78 7.80 -11.91
N VAL A 195 -23.64 7.96 -10.89
CA VAL A 195 -24.37 9.21 -10.62
C VAL A 195 -23.43 10.25 -9.98
N LEU A 196 -22.45 9.79 -9.21
CA LEU A 196 -21.48 10.65 -8.52
C LEU A 196 -20.30 11.05 -9.41
N GLN A 197 -20.20 10.48 -10.63
CA GLN A 197 -19.10 10.72 -11.55
C GLN A 197 -19.03 12.20 -11.95
N ARG A 198 -17.83 12.79 -11.86
CA ARG A 198 -17.57 14.19 -12.18
C ARG A 198 -16.74 14.33 -13.43
N HIS A 199 -17.11 15.32 -14.23
CA HIS A 199 -16.29 15.79 -15.33
C HIS A 199 -15.19 16.69 -14.75
N LEU A 200 -13.93 16.30 -14.96
CA LEU A 200 -12.77 17.05 -14.51
C LEU A 200 -11.92 17.52 -15.69
N THR A 201 -11.26 18.66 -15.50
CA THR A 201 -10.26 19.21 -16.41
C THR A 201 -9.02 19.62 -15.64
N LEU A 202 -7.85 19.52 -16.29
CA LEU A 202 -6.55 19.89 -15.73
C LEU A 202 -6.38 21.40 -15.81
N ASP A 203 -5.97 22.03 -14.71
CA ASP A 203 -5.75 23.48 -14.62
C ASP A 203 -4.35 23.84 -15.16
N PRO A 204 -4.25 24.51 -16.32
CA PRO A 204 -2.98 24.87 -16.92
C PRO A 204 -2.12 25.78 -16.03
N GLU A 205 -2.73 26.61 -15.18
CA GLU A 205 -2.02 27.55 -14.31
C GLU A 205 -1.30 26.84 -13.16
N THR A 206 -1.72 25.61 -12.83
CA THR A 206 -1.09 24.79 -11.79
C THR A 206 -0.08 23.78 -12.33
N ALA A 207 -0.02 23.62 -13.66
CA ALA A 207 0.78 22.57 -14.27
C ALA A 207 2.27 22.84 -14.08
N HIS A 208 2.99 21.84 -13.58
CA HIS A 208 4.45 21.90 -13.51
C HIS A 208 5.06 22.15 -14.91
N PRO A 209 6.11 22.97 -15.06
CA PRO A 209 6.69 23.31 -16.37
C PRO A 209 7.15 22.12 -17.22
N CYS A 210 7.45 20.98 -16.59
CA CYS A 210 7.81 19.75 -17.32
C CYS A 210 6.59 18.99 -17.87
N LEU A 211 5.36 19.47 -17.65
CA LEU A 211 4.13 18.80 -18.09
C LEU A 211 3.55 19.47 -19.33
N ALA A 212 3.09 18.64 -20.27
CA ALA A 212 2.26 19.02 -21.40
C ALA A 212 0.83 18.54 -21.14
N LEU A 213 -0.15 19.40 -21.40
CA LEU A 213 -1.57 19.07 -21.32
C LEU A 213 -2.11 18.86 -22.75
N SER A 214 -3.06 17.95 -22.91
CA SER A 214 -3.84 17.83 -24.16
C SER A 214 -4.76 19.02 -24.36
N GLU A 215 -5.25 19.22 -25.59
CA GLU A 215 -6.17 20.31 -25.95
C GLU A 215 -7.49 20.26 -25.16
N ASP A 216 -7.98 19.06 -24.86
CA ASP A 216 -9.19 18.84 -24.06
C ASP A 216 -8.96 18.96 -22.55
N LEU A 217 -7.72 19.25 -22.12
CA LEU A 217 -7.30 19.35 -20.73
C LEU A 217 -7.61 18.12 -19.89
N ARG A 218 -7.64 16.91 -20.47
CA ARG A 218 -7.87 15.66 -19.71
C ARG A 218 -6.63 14.77 -19.60
N THR A 219 -5.67 14.96 -20.49
CA THR A 219 -4.43 14.17 -20.51
C THR A 219 -3.25 15.02 -20.08
N VAL A 220 -2.44 14.48 -19.19
CA VAL A 220 -1.12 15.04 -18.83
C VAL A 220 -0.02 14.10 -19.29
N LYS A 221 1.04 14.66 -19.88
CA LYS A 221 2.25 13.96 -20.29
C LYS A 221 3.49 14.73 -19.88
N LEU A 222 4.64 14.06 -19.85
CA LEU A 222 5.92 14.76 -19.74
C LEU A 222 6.28 15.44 -21.08
N ARG A 223 6.80 16.66 -21.02
CA ARG A 223 7.35 17.36 -22.20
C ARG A 223 8.64 16.67 -22.64
N HIS A 224 8.74 16.38 -23.94
CA HIS A 224 10.01 15.97 -24.54
C HIS A 224 10.98 17.17 -24.56
N GLY A 225 12.18 17.01 -24.00
CA GLY A 225 13.32 17.88 -24.30
C GLY A 225 13.54 19.15 -23.45
N GLN A 226 13.01 19.27 -22.23
CA GLN A 226 13.46 20.32 -21.29
C GLN A 226 14.23 19.73 -20.11
N GLN A 227 15.52 19.46 -20.32
CA GLN A 227 16.49 19.22 -19.25
C GLN A 227 17.27 20.49 -18.85
N ASP A 228 17.23 21.58 -19.62
CA ASP A 228 18.10 22.76 -19.39
C ASP A 228 17.58 23.80 -18.38
N GLY A 229 16.74 23.40 -17.42
CA GLY A 229 16.25 24.34 -16.41
C GLY A 229 15.60 23.71 -15.18
N ALA A 230 15.81 22.43 -14.91
CA ALA A 230 15.36 21.82 -13.66
C ALA A 230 16.28 22.31 -12.52
N GLY A 231 15.66 22.84 -11.47
CA GLY A 231 16.31 23.64 -10.43
C GLY A 231 17.38 22.94 -9.59
N ASP A 232 17.95 23.75 -8.70
CA ASP A 232 18.96 23.46 -7.68
C ASP A 232 19.07 21.97 -7.24
N PRO A 233 20.27 21.34 -7.33
CA PRO A 233 20.51 19.92 -7.01
C PRO A 233 20.20 19.50 -5.55
N GLY A 234 19.71 20.41 -4.71
CA GLY A 234 19.19 20.12 -3.37
C GLY A 234 17.71 19.73 -3.28
N ARG A 235 16.95 19.74 -4.40
CA ARG A 235 15.50 19.45 -4.39
C ARG A 235 15.19 17.97 -4.64
N LEU A 236 14.84 17.26 -3.58
CA LEU A 236 14.44 15.83 -3.55
C LEU A 236 13.01 15.53 -4.06
N ASP A 237 12.36 16.43 -4.80
CA ASP A 237 11.02 16.20 -5.35
C ASP A 237 11.10 15.91 -6.86
N PHE A 238 11.18 14.62 -7.21
CA PHE A 238 11.27 14.14 -8.59
C PHE A 238 9.89 13.98 -9.27
N SER A 239 8.84 14.59 -8.72
CA SER A 239 7.46 14.47 -9.21
C SER A 239 6.95 15.78 -9.81
N ALA A 240 6.35 15.71 -11.00
CA ALA A 240 5.76 16.84 -11.70
C ALA A 240 4.24 16.75 -11.59
N MET A 241 3.62 17.70 -10.87
CA MET A 241 2.19 17.69 -10.58
C MET A 241 1.37 18.74 -11.32
N VAL A 242 0.08 18.47 -11.45
CA VAL A 242 -0.97 19.38 -11.92
C VAL A 242 -2.25 19.12 -11.11
N LEU A 243 -3.05 20.16 -10.87
CA LEU A 243 -4.33 20.06 -10.18
C LEU A 243 -5.50 20.08 -11.18
N ALA A 244 -6.64 19.50 -10.81
CA ALA A 244 -7.88 19.74 -11.56
C ALA A 244 -8.37 21.18 -11.34
N ALA A 245 -9.01 21.77 -12.35
CA ALA A 245 -9.63 23.09 -12.26
C ALA A 245 -10.80 23.10 -11.27
N GLU A 246 -11.51 21.97 -11.17
CA GLU A 246 -12.60 21.78 -10.24
C GLU A 246 -12.08 21.59 -8.80
N SER A 247 -12.89 22.05 -7.85
CA SER A 247 -12.63 21.89 -6.41
C SER A 247 -13.91 21.54 -5.67
N PHE A 248 -13.76 20.83 -4.57
CA PHE A 248 -14.87 20.29 -3.77
C PHE A 248 -14.79 20.80 -2.34
N THR A 249 -15.89 21.38 -1.87
CA THR A 249 -16.03 21.91 -0.49
C THR A 249 -17.13 21.19 0.29
N SER A 250 -17.83 20.26 -0.34
CA SER A 250 -18.97 19.50 0.20
C SER A 250 -19.38 18.44 -0.82
N GLY A 251 -20.06 17.40 -0.36
CA GLY A 251 -20.73 16.39 -1.15
C GLY A 251 -19.86 15.17 -1.47
N ARG A 252 -20.46 14.28 -2.27
CA ARG A 252 -19.83 13.07 -2.78
C ARG A 252 -19.47 13.19 -4.25
N HIS A 253 -18.25 12.78 -4.57
CA HIS A 253 -17.66 12.92 -5.89
C HIS A 253 -16.89 11.66 -6.27
N TYR A 254 -16.98 11.27 -7.53
CA TYR A 254 -16.25 10.14 -8.08
C TYR A 254 -15.60 10.55 -9.41
N TRP A 255 -14.39 10.09 -9.70
CA TRP A 255 -13.76 10.23 -11.01
C TRP A 255 -12.77 9.08 -11.25
N GLU A 256 -12.43 8.87 -12.52
CA GLU A 256 -11.55 7.78 -12.95
C GLU A 256 -10.36 8.33 -13.72
N VAL A 257 -9.20 7.68 -13.53
CA VAL A 257 -7.95 8.05 -14.18
C VAL A 257 -7.34 6.80 -14.80
N ASP A 258 -7.14 6.85 -16.11
CA ASP A 258 -6.32 5.89 -16.84
C ASP A 258 -4.84 6.10 -16.49
N VAL A 259 -4.23 5.04 -15.98
CA VAL A 259 -2.85 4.95 -15.52
C VAL A 259 -2.04 3.92 -16.31
N GLU A 260 -2.64 3.24 -17.31
CA GLU A 260 -2.01 2.13 -18.05
C GLU A 260 -0.72 2.58 -18.75
N LYS A 261 -0.71 3.83 -19.23
CA LYS A 261 0.40 4.42 -20.00
C LYS A 261 1.42 5.14 -19.14
N ALA A 262 1.41 4.97 -17.82
CA ALA A 262 2.40 5.60 -16.93
C ALA A 262 3.14 4.54 -16.13
N THR A 263 4.47 4.55 -16.14
CA THR A 263 5.27 3.59 -15.36
C THR A 263 5.37 3.96 -13.89
N ARG A 264 5.32 5.27 -13.58
CA ARG A 264 5.26 5.79 -12.22
C ARG A 264 4.42 7.06 -12.13
N TRP A 265 3.41 7.01 -11.28
CA TRP A 265 2.39 8.06 -11.19
C TRP A 265 1.89 8.22 -9.76
N GLN A 266 1.27 9.38 -9.49
CA GLN A 266 0.52 9.63 -8.27
C GLN A 266 -0.81 10.30 -8.62
N VAL A 267 -1.88 9.83 -7.99
CA VAL A 267 -3.22 10.44 -8.07
C VAL A 267 -3.79 10.57 -6.68
N GLY A 268 -4.67 11.55 -6.48
CA GLY A 268 -5.38 11.68 -5.21
C GLY A 268 -5.96 13.06 -5.03
N ILE A 269 -5.87 13.56 -3.79
CA ILE A 269 -6.44 14.84 -3.39
C ILE A 269 -5.36 15.75 -2.79
N PHE A 270 -5.37 17.00 -3.25
CA PHE A 270 -4.60 18.10 -2.70
C PHE A 270 -5.54 19.03 -1.91
N HIS A 271 -5.11 19.35 -0.71
CA HIS A 271 -5.75 20.33 0.15
C HIS A 271 -4.87 21.58 0.22
N GLY A 272 -5.33 22.67 -0.38
CA GLY A 272 -4.60 23.93 -0.43
C GLY A 272 -4.87 24.81 0.78
N SER A 273 -3.83 25.45 1.32
CA SER A 273 -4.01 26.53 2.30
C SER A 273 -4.50 27.81 1.62
N ALA A 274 -5.29 28.62 2.34
CA ALA A 274 -5.91 29.84 1.83
C ALA A 274 -4.92 30.91 1.30
N ASP A 275 -3.63 30.78 1.62
CA ASP A 275 -2.57 31.74 1.24
C ASP A 275 -1.94 31.47 -0.14
N THR A 276 -2.32 30.41 -0.86
CA THR A 276 -1.71 30.05 -2.16
C THR A 276 -2.39 30.70 -3.37
N LYS A 277 -2.70 32.00 -3.29
CA LYS A 277 -3.14 32.79 -4.46
C LYS A 277 -1.91 33.39 -5.15
N GLY A 278 -1.26 32.62 -6.02
CA GLY A 278 -0.12 33.06 -6.84
C GLY A 278 0.66 31.90 -7.48
N SER A 279 1.58 32.19 -8.40
CA SER A 279 2.41 31.21 -9.18
C SER A 279 3.31 30.29 -8.35
N THR A 280 3.16 30.35 -7.02
CA THR A 280 3.86 29.57 -6.02
C THR A 280 2.85 28.78 -5.17
N ALA A 281 1.93 28.06 -5.81
CA ALA A 281 1.27 26.88 -5.24
C ALA A 281 2.29 25.73 -5.01
N ARG A 282 3.53 26.06 -4.63
CA ARG A 282 4.64 25.14 -4.46
C ARG A 282 4.75 24.82 -2.97
N ALA A 283 4.24 23.65 -2.61
CA ALA A 283 4.63 22.85 -1.44
C ALA A 283 4.02 23.12 -0.05
N SER A 284 3.05 24.02 0.12
CA SER A 284 2.33 24.16 1.41
C SER A 284 0.85 23.76 1.29
N GLY A 285 0.61 22.45 1.27
CA GLY A 285 -0.72 21.85 1.27
C GLY A 285 -0.67 20.37 1.63
N GLU A 286 -1.69 19.90 2.33
CA GLU A 286 -1.80 18.49 2.72
C GLU A 286 -2.23 17.64 1.51
N LYS A 287 -1.74 16.41 1.43
CA LYS A 287 -1.98 15.52 0.29
C LYS A 287 -2.40 14.14 0.75
N VAL A 288 -3.43 13.60 0.12
CA VAL A 288 -3.80 12.19 0.19
C VAL A 288 -3.56 11.57 -1.17
N LEU A 289 -2.60 10.66 -1.27
CA LEU A 289 -2.09 10.14 -2.54
C LEU A 289 -2.13 8.61 -2.58
N LEU A 290 -2.49 8.10 -3.75
CA LEU A 290 -2.11 6.78 -4.22
C LEU A 290 -0.99 6.94 -5.25
N THR A 291 0.12 6.26 -5.02
CA THR A 291 1.27 6.19 -5.92
C THR A 291 1.37 4.79 -6.50
N GLY A 292 1.52 4.68 -7.83
CA GLY A 292 1.83 3.44 -8.51
C GLY A 292 3.21 3.48 -9.16
N SER A 293 3.94 2.37 -9.07
CA SER A 293 5.17 2.16 -9.85
C SER A 293 5.21 0.73 -10.37
N VAL A 294 5.55 0.56 -11.64
CA VAL A 294 5.88 -0.74 -12.22
C VAL A 294 7.27 -1.15 -11.74
N MET A 295 7.38 -2.34 -11.13
CA MET A 295 8.64 -2.93 -10.68
C MET A 295 8.74 -4.35 -11.26
N GLY A 296 9.45 -4.49 -12.38
CA GLY A 296 9.45 -5.76 -13.14
C GLY A 296 8.12 -5.97 -13.86
N THR A 297 7.44 -7.07 -13.58
CA THR A 297 6.13 -7.42 -14.19
C THR A 297 4.92 -7.06 -13.31
N GLU A 298 5.16 -6.56 -12.09
CA GLU A 298 4.10 -6.30 -11.10
C GLU A 298 4.01 -4.81 -10.74
N TRP A 299 2.80 -4.40 -10.36
CA TRP A 299 2.55 -3.09 -9.78
C TRP A 299 2.87 -3.11 -8.29
N THR A 300 3.68 -2.14 -7.85
CA THR A 300 3.75 -1.80 -6.43
C THR A 300 3.01 -0.50 -6.21
N LEU A 301 2.15 -0.48 -5.19
CA LEU A 301 1.36 0.68 -4.82
C LEU A 301 1.82 1.21 -3.46
N TRP A 302 1.66 2.51 -3.26
CA TRP A 302 1.83 3.15 -1.96
C TRP A 302 0.71 4.15 -1.72
N VAL A 303 0.31 4.28 -0.47
CA VAL A 303 -0.63 5.30 -0.02
C VAL A 303 0.07 6.25 0.94
N PHE A 304 -0.38 7.50 0.98
CA PHE A 304 0.13 8.54 1.88
C PHE A 304 -1.02 9.50 2.24
N PRO A 305 -1.21 9.93 3.51
CA PRO A 305 -0.36 9.72 4.70
C PRO A 305 -0.92 8.68 5.72
N PRO A 306 -0.06 7.97 6.49
CA PRO A 306 1.40 7.89 6.35
C PRO A 306 1.80 7.07 5.11
N LEU A 307 3.09 7.10 4.75
CA LEU A 307 3.59 6.31 3.62
C LEU A 307 3.48 4.81 3.94
N LYS A 308 2.63 4.09 3.22
CA LYS A 308 2.43 2.66 3.38
C LYS A 308 2.46 1.96 2.03
N ARG A 309 3.22 0.86 1.93
CA ARG A 309 3.23 -0.02 0.75
C ARG A 309 1.98 -0.89 0.74
N LEU A 310 1.37 -1.06 -0.43
CA LEU A 310 0.28 -1.99 -0.68
C LEU A 310 0.72 -2.99 -1.76
N PHE A 311 0.35 -4.25 -1.58
CA PHE A 311 0.62 -5.29 -2.56
C PHE A 311 -0.59 -5.48 -3.47
N LEU A 312 -0.39 -5.24 -4.77
CA LEU A 312 -1.39 -5.51 -5.80
C LEU A 312 -0.84 -6.55 -6.78
N LYS A 313 -1.46 -7.74 -6.80
CA LYS A 313 -1.05 -8.84 -7.70
C LYS A 313 -1.60 -8.72 -9.12
N LYS A 314 -2.38 -7.69 -9.41
CA LYS A 314 -3.22 -7.61 -10.62
C LYS A 314 -2.92 -6.36 -11.44
N LYS A 315 -3.30 -6.41 -12.72
CA LYS A 315 -3.21 -5.28 -13.64
C LYS A 315 -4.03 -4.11 -13.09
N LEU A 316 -3.49 -2.90 -13.21
CA LEU A 316 -4.12 -1.66 -12.82
C LEU A 316 -4.06 -0.71 -14.00
N ASP A 317 -5.16 -0.64 -14.75
CA ASP A 317 -5.28 0.22 -15.93
C ASP A 317 -5.99 1.52 -15.58
N THR A 318 -6.97 1.44 -14.67
CA THR A 318 -7.78 2.58 -14.29
C THR A 318 -8.00 2.62 -12.79
N VAL A 319 -7.72 3.78 -12.20
CA VAL A 319 -7.95 4.06 -10.78
C VAL A 319 -9.20 4.91 -10.65
N GLY A 320 -10.15 4.45 -9.85
CA GLY A 320 -11.31 5.22 -9.42
C GLY A 320 -11.00 5.91 -8.11
N ILE A 321 -11.32 7.20 -7.99
CA ILE A 321 -11.20 7.98 -6.76
C ILE A 321 -12.59 8.42 -6.32
N PHE A 322 -12.97 8.06 -5.10
CA PHE A 322 -14.20 8.48 -4.45
C PHE A 322 -13.87 9.41 -3.27
N LEU A 323 -14.59 10.52 -3.18
CA LEU A 323 -14.53 11.49 -2.10
C LEU A 323 -15.93 11.60 -1.47
N ASP A 324 -16.02 11.42 -0.16
CA ASP A 324 -17.17 11.81 0.67
C ASP A 324 -16.67 12.90 1.63
N TYR A 325 -16.98 14.15 1.31
CA TYR A 325 -16.46 15.30 2.04
C TYR A 325 -16.98 15.32 3.48
N GLU A 326 -18.29 15.11 3.66
CA GLU A 326 -18.96 15.17 4.96
C GLU A 326 -18.50 14.07 5.91
N HIS A 327 -18.20 12.88 5.40
CA HIS A 327 -17.71 11.77 6.23
C HIS A 327 -16.18 11.68 6.29
N GLY A 328 -15.46 12.60 5.66
CA GLY A 328 -14.01 12.59 5.70
C GLY A 328 -13.40 11.35 5.06
N GLN A 329 -13.97 10.85 3.95
CA GLN A 329 -13.55 9.60 3.33
C GLN A 329 -12.97 9.81 1.92
N ILE A 330 -11.83 9.17 1.66
CA ILE A 330 -11.22 9.08 0.33
C ILE A 330 -10.92 7.61 0.03
N SER A 331 -11.60 7.05 -0.97
CA SER A 331 -11.40 5.66 -1.38
C SER A 331 -10.80 5.59 -2.78
N PHE A 332 -9.82 4.70 -2.95
CA PHE A 332 -9.19 4.38 -4.22
C PHE A 332 -9.59 2.98 -4.65
N TYR A 333 -9.96 2.83 -5.92
CA TYR A 333 -10.45 1.59 -6.47
C TYR A 333 -9.67 1.18 -7.72
N ASN A 334 -9.48 -0.12 -7.88
CA ASN A 334 -9.09 -0.72 -9.15
C ASN A 334 -10.39 -0.94 -9.94
N VAL A 335 -10.61 -0.12 -10.97
CA VAL A 335 -11.84 -0.14 -11.79
C VAL A 335 -11.92 -1.41 -12.62
N THR A 336 -10.78 -1.85 -13.17
CA THR A 336 -10.69 -3.08 -14.00
C THR A 336 -11.15 -4.31 -13.22
N GLU A 337 -10.73 -4.44 -11.97
CA GLU A 337 -11.04 -5.59 -11.11
C GLU A 337 -12.24 -5.36 -10.19
N THR A 338 -12.89 -4.19 -10.26
CA THR A 338 -14.01 -3.79 -9.40
C THR A 338 -13.71 -4.03 -7.91
N SER A 339 -12.57 -3.53 -7.43
CA SER A 339 -12.13 -3.77 -6.05
C SER A 339 -11.55 -2.53 -5.39
N LEU A 340 -11.67 -2.44 -4.07
CA LEU A 340 -11.02 -1.41 -3.27
C LEU A 340 -9.51 -1.66 -3.25
N ILE A 341 -8.74 -0.61 -3.54
CA ILE A 341 -7.28 -0.58 -3.32
C ILE A 341 -7.02 -0.17 -1.87
N TYR A 342 -7.58 0.97 -1.45
CA TYR A 342 -7.41 1.51 -0.11
C TYR A 342 -8.46 2.58 0.18
N SER A 343 -8.87 2.72 1.44
CA SER A 343 -9.73 3.83 1.90
C SER A 343 -9.10 4.53 3.08
N PHE A 344 -9.02 5.86 2.99
CA PHE A 344 -8.76 6.74 4.11
C PHE A 344 -10.10 7.17 4.70
N SER A 345 -10.25 6.98 6.01
CA SER A 345 -11.45 7.37 6.75
C SER A 345 -11.11 8.37 7.85
N HIS A 346 -12.13 9.12 8.28
CA HIS A 346 -12.03 10.12 9.36
C HIS A 346 -11.02 11.25 9.08
N CYS A 347 -10.84 11.61 7.81
CA CYS A 347 -10.06 12.78 7.44
C CYS A 347 -10.80 14.06 7.82
N ALA A 348 -10.12 14.98 8.49
CA ALA A 348 -10.69 16.27 8.87
C ALA A 348 -10.52 17.28 7.72
N PHE A 349 -11.46 17.30 6.78
CA PHE A 349 -11.41 18.26 5.67
C PHE A 349 -11.88 19.65 6.10
N GLN A 350 -11.18 20.69 5.63
CA GLN A 350 -11.60 22.08 5.78
C GLN A 350 -11.34 22.84 4.49
N GLY A 351 -12.32 23.54 3.94
CA GLY A 351 -12.13 24.29 2.69
C GLY A 351 -12.03 23.40 1.45
N ALA A 352 -11.43 23.91 0.38
CA ALA A 352 -11.51 23.31 -0.95
C ALA A 352 -10.47 22.21 -1.16
N LEU A 353 -10.94 21.04 -1.58
CA LEU A 353 -10.14 19.90 -2.02
C LEU A 353 -10.06 19.88 -3.54
N ARG A 354 -8.87 19.67 -4.10
CA ARG A 354 -8.66 19.56 -5.55
C ARG A 354 -8.06 18.21 -5.90
N PRO A 355 -8.60 17.50 -6.91
CA PRO A 355 -7.91 16.35 -7.49
C PRO A 355 -6.49 16.71 -7.94
N VAL A 356 -5.53 15.82 -7.68
CA VAL A 356 -4.12 15.98 -8.05
C VAL A 356 -3.65 14.81 -8.90
N PHE A 357 -2.83 15.12 -9.90
CA PHE A 357 -2.22 14.18 -10.82
C PHE A 357 -0.73 14.48 -10.93
N SER A 358 0.10 13.45 -10.86
CA SER A 358 1.56 13.60 -10.87
C SER A 358 2.21 12.48 -11.67
N LEU A 359 3.19 12.86 -12.48
CA LEU A 359 4.08 11.93 -13.17
C LEU A 359 5.48 12.07 -12.59
N CYS A 360 6.18 10.95 -12.42
CA CYS A 360 7.59 11.02 -12.02
C CYS A 360 8.46 11.39 -13.21
N ILE A 361 9.42 12.29 -13.00
CA ILE A 361 10.38 12.71 -14.02
C ILE A 361 11.46 11.63 -14.12
N PRO A 362 11.57 10.89 -15.25
CA PRO A 362 12.58 9.86 -15.41
C PRO A 362 13.98 10.47 -15.60
N ASN A 363 15.01 9.74 -15.19
CA ASN A 363 16.42 10.13 -15.36
C ASN A 363 16.99 9.79 -16.76
N GLY A 364 16.15 9.46 -17.75
CA GLY A 364 16.57 9.03 -19.08
C GLY A 364 15.43 8.93 -20.09
N ASP A 365 15.74 8.46 -21.30
CA ASP A 365 14.77 8.27 -22.40
C ASP A 365 13.89 7.05 -22.13
N THR A 366 12.68 7.27 -21.66
CA THR A 366 11.63 6.25 -21.59
C THR A 366 10.33 6.84 -22.12
N SER A 367 9.40 5.95 -22.52
CA SER A 367 8.09 6.25 -23.14
C SER A 367 7.41 7.50 -22.57
N PRO A 368 6.59 8.21 -23.38
CA PRO A 368 5.89 9.39 -22.88
C PRO A 368 4.78 8.95 -21.92
N ASP A 369 5.14 8.78 -20.65
CA ASP A 369 4.23 8.46 -19.57
C ASP A 369 3.07 9.47 -19.58
N SER A 370 1.85 8.96 -19.46
CA SER A 370 0.66 9.80 -19.50
C SER A 370 -0.41 9.33 -18.53
N LEU A 371 -1.10 10.30 -17.92
CA LEU A 371 -2.33 10.07 -17.18
C LEU A 371 -3.49 10.73 -17.92
N THR A 372 -4.62 10.03 -18.02
CA THR A 372 -5.82 10.55 -18.69
C THR A 372 -7.03 10.46 -17.76
N ILE A 373 -7.73 11.57 -17.56
CA ILE A 373 -9.01 11.59 -16.85
C ILE A 373 -10.08 10.97 -17.77
N SER A 374 -10.75 9.93 -17.30
CA SER A 374 -11.78 9.24 -18.09
C SER A 374 -13.01 10.13 -18.28
N PRO A 375 -13.62 10.17 -19.48
CA PRO A 375 -14.90 10.82 -19.68
C PRO A 375 -16.01 10.12 -18.88
N GLN A 376 -17.08 10.85 -18.60
CA GLN A 376 -18.29 10.24 -18.05
C GLN A 376 -18.85 9.22 -19.05
N HIS A 377 -19.11 8.00 -18.59
CA HIS A 377 -19.86 7.04 -19.40
C HIS A 377 -21.32 7.51 -19.41
N GLY A 378 -21.71 8.27 -20.44
CA GLY A 378 -23.11 8.60 -20.67
C GLY A 378 -23.93 7.32 -20.92
N PRO A 379 -25.27 7.35 -20.72
CA PRO A 379 -26.10 6.28 -21.25
C PRO A 379 -25.89 6.24 -22.76
N SER A 380 -25.46 5.11 -23.28
CA SER A 380 -25.39 4.87 -24.72
C SER A 380 -26.79 5.03 -25.30
N CYS A 381 -27.05 6.16 -25.95
CA CYS A 381 -28.22 6.35 -26.82
C CYS A 381 -27.93 5.74 -28.21
N ASP A 382 -27.46 4.49 -28.26
CA ASP A 382 -27.38 3.71 -29.50
C ASP A 382 -28.09 2.37 -29.29
N ALA A 383 -29.37 2.44 -28.92
CA ALA A 383 -30.33 1.44 -29.35
C ALA A 383 -31.03 2.03 -30.58
N ALA A 384 -30.34 2.00 -31.72
CA ALA A 384 -30.98 2.14 -33.01
C ALA A 384 -32.01 1.01 -33.13
N VAL A 385 -33.26 1.34 -32.86
CA VAL A 385 -34.43 0.58 -33.30
C VAL A 385 -34.25 0.37 -34.80
N SER A 386 -34.08 -0.88 -35.20
CA SER A 386 -34.28 -1.31 -36.58
C SER A 386 -35.45 -2.30 -36.60
N PRO A 387 -36.27 -2.24 -37.66
CA PRO A 387 -37.71 -2.43 -37.62
C PRO A 387 -38.19 -3.87 -37.44
#